data_AF-A0A2N2ENN7-F1
#
_entry.id   AF-A0A2N2ENN7-F1
#
_cell.length_a   1.000
_cell.length_b   1.000
_cell.length_c   1.000
_cell.angle_alpha   90.00
_cell.angle_beta   90.00
_cell.angle_gamma   90.00
#
_symmetry.space_group_name_H-M   'P 1'
#
loop_
_entity.id
_entity.type
_entity.pdbx_description
1 polymer ?
#
loop_
_entity_poly.entity_id
_entity_poly.type
_entity_poly.pdbx_seq_one_letter_code
_entity_poly.pdbx_strand_id
1 'polypeptide(L)'
;MRTKNILISLLLLALPFCASAAEFKDKGETIAVDFPSGWAAGKSDDPTVTLKLEKGKNSFEFSKQDSELGDYYLKARVKEQVDSLRSKGTSLAGDVRAVGLHGVSTAYYTSYEAMGAEAYIAFFTYNSASFAVSARGLSDGEFRAVLASIRKPGEVIALPKPKKVRVARRKKAPEEVSAPQIFRDGDAEVSTTAVAASTDSVLNAFAQSSTETAPAVAASTQPALTEAAGAAAQNFLEELSRKQEGDTGKPPYLPRKPLPILVWGALIGLWVAGSFAARSMAAAYQNPKLPPPPADVPPDFFFPFVISKSSTMKDVTYQVVTRQKQRLMAEFISEHDVYIAGAVYGCALFHVVWSLLASVGYGAAVTNALLMVPLLGRALASLPEAVFAVPLLVGLSIYFTKKNPLQLFDAQNTLVLEVRPEISYGLIRDGNGKEIARLVAKGSFLYRYWEFVDTDNLVVFAIRDDFPKGYLLRKLFGSLGGALRSRYGIFAQDRRAGFVFLDPSSADRFQIHMDFAFARLGHPAHILAAVLYVISREKDPGYPSPF
;
A
#
# COMPACT_ATOMS: atom_id res chain seq x y z
N MET A 1 -61.87 67.96 11.59
CA MET A 1 -61.68 67.36 10.26
C MET A 1 -60.22 67.02 9.88
N ARG A 2 -59.24 67.04 10.82
CA ARG A 2 -57.80 66.80 10.51
C ARG A 2 -57.24 65.45 11.00
N THR A 3 -57.96 64.69 11.82
CA THR A 3 -57.44 63.45 12.44
C THR A 3 -57.75 62.16 11.68
N LYS A 4 -58.75 62.14 10.77
CA LYS A 4 -59.08 60.96 9.96
C LYS A 4 -58.10 60.70 8.81
N ASN A 5 -57.44 61.73 8.28
CA ASN A 5 -56.51 61.57 7.15
C ASN A 5 -55.14 61.04 7.57
N ILE A 6 -54.70 61.28 8.81
CA ILE A 6 -53.41 60.79 9.32
C ILE A 6 -53.46 59.27 9.59
N LEU A 7 -54.62 58.75 10.03
CA LEU A 7 -54.79 57.32 10.31
C LEU A 7 -54.79 56.47 9.03
N ILE A 8 -55.33 56.99 7.92
CA ILE A 8 -55.35 56.30 6.62
C ILE A 8 -53.96 56.30 5.98
N SER A 9 -53.19 57.38 6.11
CA SER A 9 -51.80 57.44 5.63
C SER A 9 -50.86 56.52 6.43
N LEU A 10 -51.07 56.35 7.74
CA LEU A 10 -50.31 55.40 8.56
C LEU A 10 -50.72 53.93 8.31
N LEU A 11 -51.99 53.67 7.96
CA LEU A 11 -52.45 52.32 7.60
C LEU A 11 -51.94 51.87 6.22
N LEU A 12 -51.77 52.81 5.27
CA LEU A 12 -51.17 52.54 3.96
C LEU A 12 -49.65 52.35 4.00
N LEU A 13 -48.96 52.90 5.01
CA LEU A 13 -47.53 52.67 5.26
C LEU A 13 -47.24 51.39 6.07
N ALA A 14 -48.27 50.80 6.69
CA ALA A 14 -48.16 49.60 7.53
C ALA A 14 -48.62 48.30 6.83
N LEU A 15 -49.08 48.37 5.59
CA LEU A 15 -49.30 47.18 4.75
C LEU A 15 -47.96 46.83 4.11
N PRO A 16 -47.23 45.78 4.57
CA PRO A 16 -46.19 45.21 3.75
C PRO A 16 -46.87 44.80 2.45
N PHE A 17 -46.44 45.37 1.32
CA PHE A 17 -46.65 44.75 0.03
C PHE A 17 -46.01 43.37 0.14
N CYS A 18 -46.80 42.36 0.50
CA CYS A 18 -46.44 40.97 0.37
C CYS A 18 -46.25 40.75 -1.13
N ALA A 19 -45.04 41.00 -1.62
CA ALA A 19 -44.64 40.61 -2.95
C ALA A 19 -44.89 39.11 -3.04
N SER A 20 -45.91 38.71 -3.79
CA SER A 20 -46.20 37.30 -4.01
C SER A 20 -44.99 36.72 -4.74
N ALA A 21 -44.21 35.89 -4.05
CA ALA A 21 -43.17 35.11 -4.70
C ALA A 21 -43.87 34.10 -5.62
N ALA A 22 -43.46 34.04 -6.88
CA ALA A 22 -43.98 33.08 -7.82
C ALA A 22 -43.11 31.81 -7.78
N GLU A 23 -43.74 30.65 -7.68
CA GLU A 23 -43.07 29.35 -7.75
C GLU A 23 -42.80 29.00 -9.21
N PHE A 24 -41.54 28.72 -9.53
CA PHE A 24 -41.12 28.23 -10.85
C PHE A 24 -40.60 26.80 -10.72
N LYS A 25 -41.06 25.93 -11.63
CA LYS A 25 -40.67 24.52 -11.70
C LYS A 25 -39.73 24.28 -12.87
N ASP A 26 -38.78 23.38 -12.69
CA ASP A 26 -37.90 22.95 -13.79
C ASP A 26 -38.60 21.97 -14.75
N LYS A 27 -38.06 21.82 -15.96
CA LYS A 27 -38.60 20.91 -17.01
C LYS A 27 -38.74 19.46 -16.54
N GLY A 28 -37.94 19.03 -15.57
CA GLY A 28 -37.96 17.67 -15.03
C GLY A 28 -38.73 17.51 -13.72
N GLU A 29 -39.43 18.56 -13.26
CA GLU A 29 -40.13 18.63 -11.95
C GLU A 29 -39.30 18.09 -10.77
N THR A 30 -37.97 18.22 -10.85
CA THR A 30 -37.02 17.79 -9.82
C THR A 30 -36.86 18.86 -8.76
N ILE A 31 -36.96 20.14 -9.15
CA ILE A 31 -36.84 21.29 -8.25
C ILE A 31 -37.94 22.33 -8.52
N ALA A 32 -38.36 22.99 -7.44
CA ALA A 32 -39.17 24.20 -7.47
C ALA A 32 -38.45 25.30 -6.69
N VAL A 33 -38.54 26.55 -7.19
CA VAL A 33 -37.82 27.70 -6.64
C VAL A 33 -38.73 28.91 -6.62
N ASP A 34 -38.67 29.71 -5.55
CA ASP A 34 -39.43 30.95 -5.44
C ASP A 34 -38.60 32.13 -5.93
N PHE A 35 -39.20 32.94 -6.80
CA PHE A 35 -38.61 34.19 -7.26
C PHE A 35 -39.47 35.39 -6.87
N PRO A 36 -38.85 36.55 -6.62
CA PRO A 36 -39.60 37.79 -6.41
C PRO A 36 -40.41 38.14 -7.67
N SER A 37 -41.38 39.03 -7.54
CA SER A 37 -42.24 39.42 -8.65
C SER A 37 -41.46 40.04 -9.83
N GLY A 38 -41.96 39.79 -11.04
CA GLY A 38 -41.41 40.33 -12.29
C GLY A 38 -40.37 39.45 -13.00
N TRP A 39 -40.11 38.24 -12.51
CA TRP A 39 -39.36 37.22 -13.26
C TRP A 39 -40.30 36.40 -14.15
N ALA A 40 -39.83 36.02 -15.32
CA ALA A 40 -40.57 35.18 -16.27
C ALA A 40 -39.69 34.04 -16.79
N ALA A 41 -40.31 32.92 -17.18
CA ALA A 41 -39.61 31.80 -17.78
C ALA A 41 -39.06 32.18 -19.17
N GLY A 42 -37.74 32.09 -19.33
CA GLY A 42 -37.03 32.29 -20.59
C GLY A 42 -36.81 30.97 -21.34
N LYS A 43 -36.50 31.06 -22.63
CA LYS A 43 -36.08 29.90 -23.43
C LYS A 43 -34.55 29.82 -23.46
N SER A 44 -34.01 28.61 -23.39
CA SER A 44 -32.59 28.32 -23.56
C SER A 44 -32.44 27.29 -24.67
N ASP A 45 -31.42 27.46 -25.51
CA ASP A 45 -31.06 26.52 -26.57
C ASP A 45 -30.18 25.37 -26.05
N ASP A 46 -29.65 25.49 -24.82
CA ASP A 46 -28.85 24.46 -24.19
C ASP A 46 -29.75 23.34 -23.61
N PRO A 47 -29.58 22.08 -24.04
CA PRO A 47 -30.38 20.96 -23.56
C PRO A 47 -30.16 20.64 -22.08
N THR A 48 -29.02 21.05 -21.50
CA THR A 48 -28.71 20.83 -20.08
C THR A 48 -29.47 21.81 -19.17
N VAL A 49 -29.97 22.91 -19.71
CA VAL A 49 -30.70 23.94 -18.94
C VAL A 49 -32.14 23.50 -18.69
N THR A 50 -32.43 23.20 -17.43
CA THR A 50 -33.74 22.71 -16.97
C THR A 50 -34.69 23.84 -16.58
N LEU A 51 -34.17 24.98 -16.15
CA LEU A 51 -34.95 26.17 -15.82
C LEU A 51 -34.14 27.44 -16.13
N LYS A 52 -34.74 28.35 -16.88
CA LYS A 52 -34.18 29.68 -17.16
C LYS A 52 -35.22 30.74 -16.85
N LEU A 53 -34.82 31.75 -16.08
CA LEU A 53 -35.67 32.86 -15.67
C LEU A 53 -34.99 34.17 -16.07
N GLU A 54 -35.79 35.13 -16.55
CA GLU A 54 -35.31 36.43 -17.01
C GLU A 54 -36.15 37.57 -16.43
N LYS A 55 -35.50 38.69 -16.13
CA LYS A 55 -36.11 39.96 -15.71
C LYS A 55 -35.31 41.11 -16.32
N GLY A 56 -35.70 41.54 -17.53
CA GLY A 56 -34.98 42.57 -18.27
C GLY A 56 -33.58 42.09 -18.68
N LYS A 57 -32.52 42.68 -18.11
CA LYS A 57 -31.12 42.28 -18.34
C LYS A 57 -30.61 41.23 -17.34
N ASN A 58 -31.42 40.89 -16.34
CA ASN A 58 -31.07 39.94 -15.29
C ASN A 58 -31.50 38.54 -15.72
N SER A 59 -30.67 37.55 -15.42
CA SER A 59 -30.93 36.15 -15.76
C SER A 59 -30.60 35.23 -14.59
N PHE A 60 -31.29 34.10 -14.51
CA PHE A 60 -31.03 33.02 -13.57
C PHE A 60 -31.28 31.68 -14.27
N GLU A 61 -30.27 30.83 -14.30
CA GLU A 61 -30.26 29.60 -15.07
C GLU A 61 -29.85 28.42 -14.19
N PHE A 62 -30.60 27.34 -14.25
CA PHE A 62 -30.29 26.03 -13.67
C PHE A 62 -29.97 25.06 -14.80
N SER A 63 -28.77 24.48 -14.75
CA SER A 63 -28.31 23.43 -15.66
C SER A 63 -28.06 22.14 -14.89
N LYS A 64 -28.65 21.04 -15.35
CA LYS A 64 -28.46 19.72 -14.77
C LYS A 64 -27.12 19.16 -15.22
N GLN A 65 -26.36 18.61 -14.28
CA GLN A 65 -25.08 17.94 -14.54
C GLN A 65 -25.31 16.46 -14.83
N ASP A 66 -24.45 15.87 -15.67
CA ASP A 66 -24.54 14.47 -16.07
C ASP A 66 -24.27 13.47 -14.93
N SER A 67 -23.59 13.92 -13.87
CA SER A 67 -23.20 13.07 -12.74
C SER A 67 -23.61 13.69 -11.41
N GLU A 68 -24.01 12.84 -10.47
CA GLU A 68 -24.22 13.24 -9.08
C GLU A 68 -22.86 13.51 -8.41
N LEU A 69 -22.70 14.72 -7.88
CA LEU A 69 -21.49 15.22 -7.24
C LEU A 69 -21.71 15.33 -5.73
N GLY A 70 -20.80 14.73 -4.95
CA GLY A 70 -20.75 14.96 -3.50
C GLY A 70 -20.17 16.33 -3.15
N ASP A 71 -20.33 16.76 -1.89
CA ASP A 71 -19.92 18.08 -1.38
C ASP A 71 -18.48 18.48 -1.74
N TYR A 72 -17.54 17.54 -1.65
CA TYR A 72 -16.15 17.76 -2.04
C TYR A 72 -16.02 18.17 -3.51
N TYR A 73 -16.73 17.47 -4.39
CA TYR A 73 -16.72 17.71 -5.83
C TYR A 73 -17.45 19.00 -6.20
N LEU A 74 -18.54 19.34 -5.49
CA LEU A 74 -19.23 20.62 -5.66
C LEU A 74 -18.30 21.79 -5.35
N LYS A 75 -17.58 21.74 -4.22
CA LYS A 75 -16.60 22.77 -3.86
C LYS A 75 -15.43 22.83 -4.86
N ALA A 76 -14.97 21.68 -5.33
CA ALA A 76 -13.92 21.59 -6.35
C ALA A 76 -14.35 22.21 -7.69
N ARG A 77 -15.61 21.99 -8.12
CA ARG A 77 -16.17 22.60 -9.34
C ARG A 77 -16.26 24.12 -9.24
N VAL A 78 -16.68 24.66 -8.09
CA VAL A 78 -16.65 26.12 -7.88
C VAL A 78 -15.20 26.62 -7.99
N LYS A 79 -14.24 25.92 -7.38
CA LYS A 79 -12.82 26.32 -7.44
C LYS A 79 -12.25 26.26 -8.86
N GLU A 80 -12.57 25.23 -9.63
CA GLU A 80 -12.19 25.11 -11.04
C GLU A 80 -12.73 26.28 -11.88
N GLN A 81 -14.00 26.67 -11.66
CA GLN A 81 -14.59 27.84 -12.32
C GLN A 81 -13.94 29.14 -11.88
N VAL A 82 -13.62 29.29 -10.59
CA VAL A 82 -12.89 30.44 -10.05
C VAL A 82 -11.52 30.57 -10.72
N ASP A 83 -10.76 29.47 -10.83
CA ASP A 83 -9.44 29.47 -11.45
C ASP A 83 -9.52 29.76 -12.96
N SER A 84 -10.57 29.25 -13.63
CA SER A 84 -10.88 29.57 -15.04
C SER A 84 -11.21 31.05 -15.24
N LEU A 85 -11.99 31.67 -14.33
CA LEU A 85 -12.30 33.10 -14.38
C LEU A 85 -11.07 33.98 -14.09
N ARG A 86 -10.21 33.56 -13.15
CA ARG A 86 -8.93 34.26 -12.87
C ARG A 86 -8.01 34.24 -14.07
N SER A 87 -7.89 33.09 -14.75
CA SER A 87 -7.04 32.99 -15.95
C SER A 87 -7.56 33.86 -17.11
N LYS A 88 -8.86 34.17 -17.14
CA LYS A 88 -9.49 35.10 -18.09
C LYS A 88 -9.40 36.57 -17.68
N GLY A 89 -8.77 36.88 -16.54
CA GLY A 89 -8.57 38.26 -16.05
C GLY A 89 -9.79 38.87 -15.36
N THR A 90 -10.78 38.07 -14.97
CA THR A 90 -11.99 38.55 -14.30
C THR A 90 -11.74 38.81 -12.82
N SER A 91 -12.22 39.95 -12.29
CA SER A 91 -12.19 40.28 -10.86
C SER A 91 -13.22 39.45 -10.08
N LEU A 92 -12.76 38.84 -8.97
CA LEU A 92 -13.59 38.03 -8.08
C LEU A 92 -13.82 38.76 -6.76
N ALA A 93 -15.04 38.69 -6.23
CA ALA A 93 -15.42 39.37 -4.99
C ALA A 93 -15.14 38.55 -3.70
N GLY A 94 -14.44 37.41 -3.79
CA GLY A 94 -13.96 36.66 -2.63
C GLY A 94 -13.76 35.15 -2.85
N ASP A 95 -13.57 34.42 -1.74
CA ASP A 95 -13.44 32.95 -1.69
C ASP A 95 -14.81 32.24 -1.86
N VAL A 96 -14.77 30.91 -2.03
CA VAL A 96 -15.96 30.05 -2.13
C VAL A 96 -16.81 30.15 -0.87
N ARG A 97 -18.08 30.56 -1.03
CA ARG A 97 -19.07 30.67 0.04
C ARG A 97 -20.05 29.50 0.01
N ALA A 98 -20.72 29.24 1.13
CA ALA A 98 -21.73 28.20 1.26
C ALA A 98 -23.08 28.81 1.70
N VAL A 99 -24.18 28.26 1.18
CA VAL A 99 -25.55 28.58 1.60
C VAL A 99 -26.33 27.28 1.83
N GLY A 100 -27.05 27.19 2.94
CA GLY A 100 -27.90 26.04 3.24
C GLY A 100 -29.17 26.08 2.39
N LEU A 101 -29.51 24.95 1.78
CA LEU A 101 -30.76 24.74 1.04
C LEU A 101 -31.82 24.11 1.96
N HIS A 102 -33.09 24.17 1.56
CA HIS A 102 -34.15 23.41 2.22
C HIS A 102 -33.83 21.90 2.16
N GLY A 103 -34.13 21.12 3.20
CA GLY A 103 -33.95 19.66 3.16
C GLY A 103 -32.53 19.11 3.38
N VAL A 104 -31.65 19.84 4.09
CA VAL A 104 -30.31 19.38 4.58
C VAL A 104 -29.16 19.44 3.56
N SER A 105 -29.38 19.94 2.34
CA SER A 105 -28.31 20.11 1.33
C SER A 105 -27.61 21.48 1.43
N THR A 106 -26.37 21.58 0.93
CA THR A 106 -25.58 22.82 0.90
C THR A 106 -25.23 23.18 -0.54
N ALA A 107 -25.42 24.44 -0.92
CA ALA A 107 -24.93 24.98 -2.19
C ALA A 107 -23.62 25.74 -1.96
N TYR A 108 -22.63 25.50 -2.81
CA TYR A 108 -21.36 26.23 -2.82
C TYR A 108 -21.37 27.22 -3.98
N TYR A 109 -21.00 28.47 -3.73
CA TYR A 109 -21.08 29.53 -4.74
C TYR A 109 -19.95 30.55 -4.62
N THR A 110 -19.77 31.31 -5.70
CA THR A 110 -18.85 32.46 -5.77
C THR A 110 -19.50 33.58 -6.58
N SER A 111 -19.04 34.81 -6.39
CA SER A 111 -19.46 35.97 -7.17
C SER A 111 -18.30 36.63 -7.88
N TYR A 112 -18.57 37.13 -9.08
CA TYR A 112 -17.61 37.79 -9.96
C TYR A 112 -18.28 38.94 -10.70
N GLU A 113 -17.48 39.88 -11.19
CA GLU A 113 -18.00 40.98 -12.00
C GLU A 113 -17.96 40.62 -13.48
N ALA A 114 -19.10 40.70 -14.17
CA ALA A 114 -19.22 40.40 -15.59
C ALA A 114 -19.95 41.52 -16.32
N MET A 115 -19.24 42.20 -17.23
CA MET A 115 -19.79 43.30 -18.04
C MET A 115 -20.51 44.37 -17.18
N GLY A 116 -19.89 44.80 -16.08
CA GLY A 116 -20.40 45.85 -15.19
C GLY A 116 -21.60 45.46 -14.31
N ALA A 117 -21.88 44.16 -14.15
CA ALA A 117 -22.89 43.64 -13.23
C ALA A 117 -22.34 42.46 -12.42
N GLU A 118 -22.82 42.29 -11.19
CA GLU A 118 -22.51 41.10 -10.40
C GLU A 118 -23.14 39.85 -11.01
N ALA A 119 -22.32 38.82 -11.14
CA ALA A 119 -22.71 37.49 -11.57
C ALA A 119 -22.31 36.46 -10.51
N TYR A 120 -23.07 35.37 -10.44
CA TYR A 120 -22.94 34.31 -9.45
C TYR A 120 -22.89 32.97 -10.16
N ILE A 121 -22.00 32.08 -9.70
CA ILE A 121 -21.99 30.67 -10.08
C ILE A 121 -22.13 29.85 -8.81
N ALA A 122 -23.04 28.88 -8.79
CA ALA A 122 -23.19 27.93 -7.70
C ALA A 122 -23.33 26.49 -8.19
N PHE A 123 -22.94 25.55 -7.34
CA PHE A 123 -23.14 24.12 -7.54
C PHE A 123 -23.79 23.52 -6.30
N PHE A 124 -24.78 22.66 -6.51
CA PHE A 124 -25.45 21.93 -5.44
C PHE A 124 -25.98 20.59 -5.92
N THR A 125 -26.26 19.69 -4.98
CA THR A 125 -26.92 18.42 -5.24
C THR A 125 -28.23 18.36 -4.47
N TYR A 126 -29.32 18.10 -5.18
CA TYR A 126 -30.65 17.99 -4.61
C TYR A 126 -31.38 16.79 -5.22
N ASN A 127 -31.96 15.94 -4.38
CA ASN A 127 -32.73 14.75 -4.80
C ASN A 127 -31.97 13.86 -5.81
N SER A 128 -30.70 13.56 -5.52
CA SER A 128 -29.80 12.75 -6.36
C SER A 128 -29.52 13.30 -7.76
N ALA A 129 -29.71 14.60 -7.97
CA ALA A 129 -29.29 15.31 -9.17
C ALA A 129 -28.42 16.52 -8.79
N SER A 130 -27.31 16.69 -9.51
CA SER A 130 -26.45 17.87 -9.35
C SER A 130 -26.82 18.95 -10.35
N PHE A 131 -26.84 20.19 -9.87
CA PHE A 131 -27.20 21.36 -10.65
C PHE A 131 -26.09 22.39 -10.58
N ALA A 132 -25.85 23.06 -11.70
CA ALA A 132 -25.05 24.26 -11.78
C ALA A 132 -25.97 25.45 -12.03
N VAL A 133 -25.75 26.51 -11.26
CA VAL A 133 -26.53 27.74 -11.28
C VAL A 133 -25.66 28.85 -11.82
N SER A 134 -26.19 29.59 -12.79
CA SER A 134 -25.62 30.84 -13.28
C SER A 134 -26.65 31.95 -13.08
N ALA A 135 -26.27 33.02 -12.40
CA ALA A 135 -27.16 34.15 -12.15
C ALA A 135 -26.46 35.48 -12.41
N ARG A 136 -27.19 36.47 -12.92
CA ARG A 136 -26.67 37.81 -13.24
C ARG A 136 -27.64 38.91 -12.83
N GLY A 137 -27.11 39.99 -12.26
CA GLY A 137 -27.88 41.19 -11.93
C GLY A 137 -28.74 41.07 -10.68
N LEU A 138 -28.36 40.18 -9.76
CA LEU A 138 -28.98 39.99 -8.44
C LEU A 138 -28.01 40.45 -7.36
N SER A 139 -28.53 40.95 -6.24
CA SER A 139 -27.71 41.16 -5.05
C SER A 139 -27.41 39.83 -4.34
N ASP A 140 -26.30 39.76 -3.59
CA ASP A 140 -25.91 38.56 -2.82
C ASP A 140 -27.02 38.07 -1.88
N GLY A 141 -27.78 38.99 -1.30
CA GLY A 141 -28.93 38.67 -0.45
C GLY A 141 -30.09 38.02 -1.21
N GLU A 142 -30.45 38.56 -2.38
CA GLU A 142 -31.49 37.99 -3.23
C GLU A 142 -31.09 36.64 -3.79
N PHE A 143 -29.83 36.50 -4.22
CA PHE A 143 -29.29 35.23 -4.72
C PHE A 143 -29.37 34.13 -3.65
N ARG A 144 -28.93 34.42 -2.42
CA ARG A 144 -29.03 33.48 -1.29
C ARG A 144 -30.48 33.15 -0.94
N ALA A 145 -31.38 34.12 -0.99
CA ALA A 145 -32.80 33.91 -0.72
C ALA A 145 -33.44 32.97 -1.75
N VAL A 146 -33.12 33.14 -3.02
CA VAL A 146 -33.53 32.24 -4.11
C VAL A 146 -33.00 30.83 -3.87
N LEU A 147 -31.69 30.68 -3.61
CA LEU A 147 -31.11 29.35 -3.35
C LEU A 147 -31.75 28.67 -2.13
N ALA A 148 -31.99 29.41 -1.04
CA ALA A 148 -32.63 28.86 0.16
C ALA A 148 -34.08 28.39 -0.08
N SER A 149 -34.75 28.85 -1.15
CA SER A 149 -36.12 28.47 -1.50
C SER A 149 -36.23 27.19 -2.35
N ILE A 150 -35.09 26.63 -2.79
CA ILE A 150 -35.05 25.40 -3.60
C ILE A 150 -35.66 24.25 -2.80
N ARG A 151 -36.67 23.58 -3.38
CA ARG A 151 -37.44 22.51 -2.74
C ARG A 151 -38.02 21.54 -3.75
N LYS A 152 -38.72 20.50 -3.28
CA LYS A 152 -39.53 19.64 -4.16
C LYS A 152 -40.81 20.39 -4.59
N PRO A 153 -41.30 20.22 -5.84
CA PRO A 153 -42.55 20.84 -6.26
C PRO A 153 -43.70 20.50 -5.30
N GLY A 154 -44.43 21.52 -4.83
CA GLY A 154 -45.54 21.35 -3.88
C GLY A 154 -45.17 21.20 -2.40
N GLU A 155 -43.88 21.25 -2.04
CA GLU A 155 -43.43 21.27 -0.64
C GLU A 155 -43.66 22.67 -0.02
N VAL A 156 -44.30 22.74 1.16
CA VAL A 156 -44.57 24.03 1.82
C VAL A 156 -43.39 24.40 2.73
N ILE A 157 -42.71 25.51 2.43
CA ILE A 157 -41.61 26.01 3.25
C ILE A 157 -42.17 26.54 4.58
N ALA A 158 -41.96 25.79 5.66
CA ALA A 158 -42.22 26.29 7.01
C ALA A 158 -41.07 27.20 7.44
N LEU A 159 -41.21 28.52 7.24
CA LEU A 159 -40.25 29.51 7.73
C LEU A 159 -40.03 29.31 9.24
N PRO A 160 -38.79 29.04 9.71
CA PRO A 160 -38.54 28.85 11.13
C PRO A 160 -38.81 30.18 11.86
N LYS A 161 -39.76 30.17 12.81
CA LYS A 161 -40.01 31.32 13.69
C LYS A 161 -38.70 31.73 14.37
N PRO A 162 -38.32 33.02 14.36
CA PRO A 162 -37.05 33.45 14.95
C PRO A 162 -37.02 33.09 16.44
N LYS A 163 -36.08 32.22 16.83
CA LYS A 163 -35.80 31.94 18.24
C LYS A 163 -35.30 33.22 18.89
N LYS A 164 -36.04 33.75 19.86
CA LYS A 164 -35.59 34.82 20.75
C LYS A 164 -34.28 34.38 21.41
N VAL A 165 -33.17 34.97 20.99
CA VAL A 165 -31.86 34.78 21.63
C VAL A 165 -31.95 35.37 23.03
N ARG A 166 -32.08 34.49 24.03
CA ARG A 166 -31.98 34.87 25.44
C ARG A 166 -30.50 35.06 25.75
N VAL A 167 -30.06 36.31 25.86
CA VAL A 167 -28.70 36.68 26.26
C VAL A 167 -28.45 36.11 27.67
N ALA A 168 -27.73 35.00 27.75
CA ALA A 168 -27.25 34.45 29.00
C ALA A 168 -26.02 35.26 29.45
N ARG A 169 -26.21 36.04 30.51
CA ARG A 169 -25.17 36.78 31.23
C ARG A 169 -24.08 35.78 31.68
N ARG A 170 -22.86 35.94 31.17
CA ARG A 170 -21.67 35.17 31.56
C ARG A 170 -21.40 35.38 33.06
N LYS A 171 -21.47 34.31 33.86
CA LYS A 171 -21.02 34.32 35.26
C LYS A 171 -19.50 34.15 35.27
N LYS A 172 -18.82 35.15 35.85
CA LYS A 172 -17.35 35.22 36.03
C LYS A 172 -16.95 34.19 37.09
N ALA A 173 -15.93 33.37 36.79
CA ALA A 173 -15.18 32.58 37.76
C ALA A 173 -13.70 33.01 37.68
N PRO A 174 -12.94 32.92 38.79
CA PRO A 174 -11.85 33.85 39.08
C PRO A 174 -10.49 33.42 38.51
N GLU A 175 -9.65 34.45 38.32
CA GLU A 175 -8.20 34.37 38.07
C GLU A 175 -7.49 33.60 39.18
N GLU A 176 -6.63 32.66 38.79
CA GLU A 176 -5.46 32.30 39.58
C GLU A 176 -4.20 32.72 38.83
N VAL A 177 -3.34 33.36 39.60
CA VAL A 177 -2.20 34.19 39.23
C VAL A 177 -0.94 33.31 39.19
N SER A 178 -0.24 33.41 38.07
CA SER A 178 1.22 33.44 37.92
C SER A 178 2.12 32.44 38.68
N ALA A 179 2.95 31.72 37.92
CA ALA A 179 4.41 31.85 38.03
C ALA A 179 5.13 31.33 36.76
N PRO A 180 6.08 32.08 36.19
CA PRO A 180 6.97 31.65 35.11
C PRO A 180 8.34 31.21 35.65
N GLN A 181 8.97 30.21 35.02
CA GLN A 181 10.42 29.94 35.12
C GLN A 181 10.89 29.61 33.69
N ILE A 182 11.72 30.37 32.97
CA ILE A 182 13.03 31.00 33.22
C ILE A 182 14.16 29.96 33.36
N PHE A 183 14.94 29.88 32.26
CA PHE A 183 16.35 29.46 32.08
C PHE A 183 16.74 27.98 32.25
N ARG A 184 17.40 27.42 31.21
CA ARG A 184 18.88 27.46 31.12
C ARG A 184 19.38 26.92 29.76
N ASP A 185 20.01 27.80 28.98
CA ASP A 185 21.10 27.44 28.08
C ASP A 185 22.31 26.99 28.90
N GLY A 186 23.10 26.09 28.33
CA GLY A 186 24.34 25.61 28.95
C GLY A 186 25.18 24.80 28.00
N ASP A 187 25.79 25.49 27.03
CA ASP A 187 27.10 25.10 26.50
C ASP A 187 28.09 24.91 27.66
N ALA A 188 28.88 23.85 27.58
CA ALA A 188 30.16 23.74 28.23
C ALA A 188 31.08 22.84 27.39
N GLU A 189 31.86 23.49 26.53
CA GLU A 189 33.22 23.07 26.19
C GLU A 189 34.07 22.98 27.47
N VAL A 190 34.80 21.88 27.67
CA VAL A 190 36.23 21.78 28.06
C VAL A 190 36.65 20.34 27.66
N SER A 191 37.37 20.11 26.57
CA SER A 191 38.82 20.29 26.32
C SER A 191 39.73 19.21 26.94
N THR A 192 40.15 18.29 26.05
CA THR A 192 41.48 17.67 25.87
C THR A 192 42.30 17.17 27.07
N THR A 193 42.67 15.88 27.07
CA THR A 193 44.00 15.41 26.61
C THR A 193 44.19 13.88 26.76
N ALA A 194 44.89 13.30 25.76
CA ALA A 194 45.54 11.98 25.70
C ALA A 194 44.62 10.74 25.74
N VAL A 195 44.60 9.85 24.75
CA VAL A 195 45.75 9.17 24.13
C VAL A 195 45.54 9.01 22.62
N ALA A 196 46.59 9.38 21.89
CA ALA A 196 46.78 9.15 20.46
C ALA A 196 47.15 7.68 20.17
N ALA A 197 46.55 7.08 19.14
CA ALA A 197 47.21 6.16 18.20
C ALA A 197 46.23 5.76 17.07
N SER A 198 46.16 6.64 16.07
CA SER A 198 46.24 6.35 14.63
C SER A 198 45.54 5.12 14.04
N THR A 199 44.40 5.36 13.39
CA THR A 199 44.12 4.80 12.06
C THR A 199 45.17 5.30 11.07
N ASP A 200 45.90 4.38 10.44
CA ASP A 200 46.31 4.42 9.02
C ASP A 200 47.28 3.26 8.74
N SER A 201 46.82 2.26 7.99
CA SER A 201 47.64 1.38 7.12
C SER A 201 46.80 0.24 6.53
N VAL A 202 45.78 0.61 5.78
CA VAL A 202 45.37 -0.18 4.62
C VAL A 202 46.08 0.48 3.44
N LEU A 203 46.88 -0.30 2.69
CA LEU A 203 47.73 0.10 1.55
C LEU A 203 49.20 0.41 1.89
N ASN A 204 49.99 -0.65 2.15
CA ASN A 204 51.37 -0.78 1.66
C ASN A 204 51.97 -2.13 2.08
N ALA A 205 51.75 -3.17 1.26
CA ALA A 205 52.52 -4.42 1.33
C ALA A 205 52.90 -4.96 -0.07
N PHE A 206 52.77 -4.13 -1.11
CA PHE A 206 53.22 -4.43 -2.47
C PHE A 206 53.95 -3.21 -3.03
N ALA A 207 55.26 -3.11 -2.79
CA ALA A 207 56.26 -2.57 -3.73
C ALA A 207 57.65 -2.45 -3.07
N GLN A 208 58.58 -3.29 -3.56
CA GLN A 208 60.00 -3.00 -3.84
C GLN A 208 60.97 -2.67 -2.69
N SER A 209 61.86 -3.61 -2.38
CA SER A 209 63.30 -3.59 -2.80
C SER A 209 64.03 -4.83 -2.23
N SER A 210 64.58 -5.73 -3.06
CA SER A 210 65.88 -5.71 -3.76
C SER A 210 67.05 -6.19 -2.87
N THR A 211 67.60 -7.37 -3.24
CA THR A 211 69.04 -7.80 -3.30
C THR A 211 69.98 -7.46 -2.11
N GLU A 212 70.76 -8.33 -1.48
CA GLU A 212 71.57 -9.55 -1.79
C GLU A 212 71.59 -10.43 -0.51
N THR A 213 71.77 -11.76 -0.47
CA THR A 213 72.75 -12.63 -1.12
C THR A 213 72.33 -14.10 -0.89
N ALA A 214 72.60 -14.97 -1.86
CA ALA A 214 72.27 -16.40 -1.86
C ALA A 214 73.15 -17.23 -0.87
N PRO A 215 72.78 -18.49 -0.53
CA PRO A 215 72.89 -19.58 -1.50
C PRO A 215 71.66 -20.51 -1.60
N ALA A 216 71.43 -20.92 -2.84
CA ALA A 216 70.90 -22.19 -3.34
C ALA A 216 70.24 -23.20 -2.37
N VAL A 217 69.03 -23.64 -2.72
CA VAL A 217 68.72 -25.01 -3.22
C VAL A 217 67.20 -25.30 -3.06
N ALA A 218 66.64 -25.91 -4.12
CA ALA A 218 65.38 -26.66 -4.23
C ALA A 218 64.05 -25.89 -4.32
N ALA A 219 63.55 -25.85 -5.56
CA ALA A 219 62.12 -25.82 -5.87
C ALA A 219 61.40 -27.00 -5.20
N SER A 220 60.55 -26.71 -4.22
CA SER A 220 59.53 -27.63 -3.72
C SER A 220 58.18 -27.14 -4.20
N THR A 221 57.83 -27.56 -5.42
CA THR A 221 56.45 -27.71 -5.84
C THR A 221 55.79 -28.64 -4.82
N GLN A 222 54.78 -28.20 -4.08
CA GLN A 222 53.94 -29.10 -3.28
C GLN A 222 52.87 -29.73 -4.20
N PRO A 223 52.95 -31.03 -4.53
CA PRO A 223 51.89 -31.78 -5.21
C PRO A 223 51.04 -32.58 -4.18
N ALA A 224 51.36 -32.45 -2.89
CA ALA A 224 50.96 -33.41 -1.85
C ALA A 224 49.47 -33.37 -1.48
N LEU A 225 48.77 -32.24 -1.65
CA LEU A 225 47.34 -32.15 -1.33
C LEU A 225 46.45 -32.79 -2.41
N THR A 226 46.86 -32.71 -3.67
CA THR A 226 46.17 -33.33 -4.81
C THR A 226 46.48 -34.81 -4.94
N GLU A 227 47.71 -35.24 -4.65
CA GLU A 227 48.08 -36.66 -4.66
C GLU A 227 47.50 -37.41 -3.46
N ALA A 228 47.41 -36.79 -2.27
CA ALA A 228 46.76 -37.41 -1.11
C ALA A 228 45.24 -37.58 -1.31
N ALA A 229 44.58 -36.61 -1.96
CA ALA A 229 43.16 -36.72 -2.31
C ALA A 229 42.92 -37.77 -3.41
N GLY A 230 43.81 -37.86 -4.41
CA GLY A 230 43.77 -38.86 -5.47
C GLY A 230 43.99 -40.28 -4.95
N ALA A 231 44.99 -40.48 -4.08
CA ALA A 231 45.28 -41.76 -3.45
C ALA A 231 44.16 -42.20 -2.49
N ALA A 232 43.54 -41.27 -1.75
CA ALA A 232 42.39 -41.57 -0.90
C ALA A 232 41.15 -41.99 -1.73
N ALA A 233 40.94 -41.38 -2.90
CA ALA A 233 39.86 -41.75 -3.81
C ALA A 233 40.10 -43.13 -4.45
N GLN A 234 41.34 -43.43 -4.86
CA GLN A 234 41.70 -44.74 -5.42
C GLN A 234 41.58 -45.87 -4.37
N ASN A 235 42.07 -45.66 -3.15
CA ASN A 235 41.91 -46.61 -2.06
C ASN A 235 40.45 -46.85 -1.69
N PHE A 236 39.60 -45.81 -1.76
CA PHE A 236 38.16 -45.94 -1.54
C PHE A 236 37.48 -46.78 -2.64
N LEU A 237 37.87 -46.59 -3.91
CA LEU A 237 37.36 -47.37 -5.04
C LEU A 237 37.79 -48.84 -4.97
N GLU A 238 39.02 -49.12 -4.56
CA GLU A 238 39.51 -50.50 -4.33
C GLU A 238 38.85 -51.16 -3.10
N GLU A 239 38.57 -50.40 -2.03
CA GLU A 239 37.85 -50.94 -0.87
C GLU A 239 36.38 -51.24 -1.21
N LEU A 240 35.77 -50.45 -2.10
CA LEU A 240 34.43 -50.69 -2.63
C LEU A 240 34.37 -51.93 -3.52
N SER A 241 35.30 -52.10 -4.47
CA SER A 241 35.33 -53.27 -5.35
C SER A 241 35.54 -54.56 -4.55
N ARG A 242 36.44 -54.55 -3.56
CA ARG A 242 36.73 -55.72 -2.71
C ARG A 242 35.57 -56.12 -1.78
N LYS A 243 34.74 -55.16 -1.34
CA LYS A 243 33.51 -55.44 -0.57
C LYS A 243 32.36 -55.93 -1.45
N GLN A 244 32.41 -55.66 -2.75
CA GLN A 244 31.40 -56.05 -3.73
C GLN A 244 31.55 -57.51 -4.18
N GLU A 245 32.78 -58.05 -4.15
CA GLU A 245 33.09 -59.44 -4.53
C GLU A 245 32.58 -60.49 -3.53
N GLY A 246 32.33 -60.13 -2.27
CA GLY A 246 31.88 -61.05 -1.21
C GLY A 246 30.35 -61.25 -1.07
N ASP A 247 29.54 -60.53 -1.85
CA ASP A 247 28.09 -60.38 -1.60
C ASP A 247 27.26 -60.55 -2.89
N THR A 248 27.59 -61.60 -3.66
CA THR A 248 26.96 -61.94 -4.94
C THR A 248 25.44 -62.05 -4.82
N GLY A 249 24.71 -61.18 -5.52
CA GLY A 249 23.24 -61.21 -5.65
C GLY A 249 22.48 -60.21 -4.78
N LYS A 250 23.14 -59.45 -3.89
CA LYS A 250 22.49 -58.39 -3.12
C LYS A 250 22.79 -56.99 -3.71
N PRO A 251 21.87 -56.02 -3.60
CA PRO A 251 22.09 -54.67 -4.11
C PRO A 251 23.32 -54.00 -3.44
N PRO A 252 24.02 -53.10 -4.15
CA PRO A 252 25.23 -52.44 -3.66
C PRO A 252 24.95 -51.66 -2.37
N TYR A 253 25.88 -51.75 -1.41
CA TYR A 253 25.79 -51.06 -0.11
C TYR A 253 26.98 -50.12 0.07
N LEU A 254 26.70 -48.83 0.20
CA LEU A 254 27.70 -47.81 0.51
C LEU A 254 27.62 -47.46 2.00
N PRO A 255 28.57 -47.88 2.84
CA PRO A 255 28.54 -47.57 4.26
C PRO A 255 28.71 -46.07 4.47
N ARG A 256 27.68 -45.43 5.02
CA ARG A 256 27.73 -44.00 5.38
C ARG A 256 27.98 -43.80 6.87
N LYS A 257 28.61 -42.69 7.19
CA LYS A 257 28.81 -42.21 8.56
C LYS A 257 28.12 -40.86 8.71
N PRO A 258 27.47 -40.59 9.86
CA PRO A 258 26.90 -39.29 10.12
C PRO A 258 28.01 -38.24 10.27
N LEU A 259 27.64 -36.98 10.07
CA LEU A 259 28.54 -35.86 10.28
C LEU A 259 28.96 -35.78 11.75
N PRO A 260 30.23 -35.42 12.05
CA PRO A 260 30.67 -35.23 13.42
C PRO A 260 29.83 -34.17 14.13
N ILE A 261 29.49 -34.39 15.41
CA ILE A 261 28.69 -33.45 16.19
C ILE A 261 29.34 -32.07 16.30
N LEU A 262 30.68 -32.01 16.27
CA LEU A 262 31.44 -30.76 16.25
C LEU A 262 31.16 -29.93 15.00
N VAL A 263 31.00 -30.58 13.85
CA VAL A 263 30.66 -29.89 12.59
C VAL A 263 29.25 -29.33 12.67
N TRP A 264 28.29 -30.10 13.21
CA TRP A 264 26.94 -29.59 13.48
C TRP A 264 26.94 -28.43 14.46
N GLY A 265 27.71 -28.53 15.55
CA GLY A 265 27.87 -27.45 16.53
C GLY A 265 28.43 -26.18 15.89
N ALA A 266 29.44 -26.31 15.03
CA ALA A 266 30.00 -25.17 14.29
C ALA A 266 28.99 -24.56 13.31
N LEU A 267 28.25 -25.37 12.56
CA LEU A 267 27.22 -24.90 11.63
C LEU A 267 26.07 -24.18 12.35
N ILE A 268 25.57 -24.77 13.45
CA ILE A 268 24.52 -24.16 14.26
C ILE A 268 25.03 -22.87 14.89
N GLY A 269 26.24 -22.87 15.47
CA GLY A 269 26.85 -21.69 16.07
C GLY A 269 27.03 -20.55 15.06
N LEU A 270 27.52 -20.85 13.86
CA LEU A 270 27.66 -19.89 12.77
C LEU A 270 26.30 -19.36 12.31
N TRP A 271 25.30 -20.23 12.19
CA TRP A 271 23.94 -19.84 11.81
C TRP A 271 23.30 -18.91 12.86
N VAL A 272 23.43 -19.24 14.14
CA VAL A 272 22.92 -18.42 15.26
C VAL A 272 23.62 -17.06 15.31
N ALA A 273 24.96 -17.03 15.24
CA ALA A 273 25.69 -15.77 15.21
C ALA A 273 25.30 -14.90 13.99
N GLY A 274 25.17 -15.54 12.83
CA GLY A 274 24.71 -14.90 11.59
C GLY A 274 23.28 -14.37 11.67
N SER A 275 22.37 -15.07 12.34
CA SER A 275 20.98 -14.62 12.50
C SER A 275 20.87 -13.38 13.40
N PHE A 276 21.65 -13.31 14.49
CA PHE A 276 21.74 -12.10 15.31
C PHE A 276 22.32 -10.91 14.52
N ALA A 277 23.39 -11.13 13.77
CA ALA A 277 23.98 -10.09 12.92
C ALA A 277 22.97 -9.60 11.85
N ALA A 278 22.29 -10.53 11.16
CA ALA A 278 21.29 -10.21 10.16
C ALA A 278 20.11 -9.42 10.75
N ARG A 279 19.62 -9.80 11.92
CA ARG A 279 18.56 -9.09 12.64
C ARG A 279 18.98 -7.67 13.02
N SER A 280 20.21 -7.48 13.50
CA SER A 280 20.77 -6.17 13.82
C SER A 280 20.83 -5.27 12.57
N MET A 281 21.31 -5.80 11.45
CA MET A 281 21.36 -5.07 10.17
C MET A 281 19.98 -4.65 9.68
N ALA A 282 18.96 -5.51 9.81
CA ALA A 282 17.60 -5.18 9.38
C ALA A 282 16.89 -4.16 10.30
N ALA A 283 17.19 -4.20 11.60
CA ALA A 283 16.70 -3.24 12.59
C ALA A 283 17.25 -1.82 12.36
N ALA A 284 18.46 -1.69 11.81
CA ALA A 284 19.06 -0.40 11.49
C ALA A 284 18.29 0.37 10.39
N TYR A 285 17.59 -0.34 9.50
CA TYR A 285 16.79 0.30 8.46
C TYR A 285 15.40 0.65 9.00
N GLN A 286 15.07 1.94 8.94
CA GLN A 286 13.81 2.49 9.43
C GLN A 286 12.80 2.65 8.29
N ASN A 287 11.51 2.61 8.63
CA ASN A 287 10.47 2.91 7.66
C ASN A 287 10.60 4.37 7.17
N PRO A 288 10.44 4.61 5.86
CA PRO A 288 10.52 5.96 5.30
C PRO A 288 9.42 6.85 5.88
N LYS A 289 9.73 8.14 6.05
CA LYS A 289 8.75 9.16 6.49
C LYS A 289 8.08 9.75 5.25
N LEU A 290 6.76 9.68 5.16
CA LEU A 290 6.00 10.41 4.14
C LEU A 290 5.63 11.81 4.64
N PRO A 291 5.44 12.77 3.71
CA PRO A 291 4.81 14.03 4.07
C PRO A 291 3.41 13.78 4.66
N PRO A 292 2.99 14.55 5.66
CA PRO A 292 1.65 14.42 6.22
C PRO A 292 0.60 14.69 5.13
N PRO A 293 -0.53 13.98 5.14
CA PRO A 293 -1.60 14.24 4.18
C PRO A 293 -2.16 15.66 4.36
N PRO A 294 -2.70 16.29 3.29
CA PRO A 294 -3.35 17.58 3.40
C PRO A 294 -4.57 17.51 4.31
N ALA A 295 -4.98 18.67 4.87
CA ALA A 295 -6.11 18.75 5.81
C ALA A 295 -7.43 18.23 5.21
N ASP A 296 -7.69 18.53 3.93
CA ASP A 296 -8.85 18.04 3.19
C ASP A 296 -8.43 16.86 2.30
N VAL A 297 -8.54 15.63 2.85
CA VAL A 297 -8.32 14.43 2.04
C VAL A 297 -9.61 14.05 1.31
N PRO A 298 -9.60 13.86 -0.02
CA PRO A 298 -10.76 13.44 -0.78
C PRO A 298 -11.31 12.12 -0.25
N PRO A 299 -12.64 11.92 -0.32
CA PRO A 299 -13.26 10.67 0.09
C PRO A 299 -12.62 9.47 -0.63
N ASP A 300 -12.29 9.61 -1.92
CA ASP A 300 -11.79 8.53 -2.79
C ASP A 300 -10.31 8.18 -2.56
N PHE A 301 -9.70 8.69 -1.50
CA PHE A 301 -8.36 8.31 -1.09
C PHE A 301 -8.41 7.05 -0.24
N PHE A 302 -8.11 5.90 -0.85
CA PHE A 302 -8.23 4.59 -0.21
C PHE A 302 -7.05 4.23 0.73
N PHE A 303 -5.92 4.93 0.60
CA PHE A 303 -4.72 4.66 1.38
C PHE A 303 -4.79 5.28 2.79
N PRO A 304 -4.12 4.69 3.79
CA PRO A 304 -3.39 3.44 3.71
C PRO A 304 -4.32 2.22 3.61
N PHE A 305 -3.85 1.17 2.93
CA PHE A 305 -4.45 -0.16 3.06
C PHE A 305 -3.86 -0.83 4.29
N VAL A 306 -4.69 -1.19 5.27
CA VAL A 306 -4.26 -1.97 6.44
C VAL A 306 -4.47 -3.44 6.13
N ILE A 307 -3.39 -4.22 6.15
CA ILE A 307 -3.39 -5.60 5.68
C ILE A 307 -2.99 -6.51 6.83
N SER A 308 -3.83 -7.52 7.07
CA SER A 308 -3.53 -8.64 7.96
C SER A 308 -3.37 -9.90 7.12
N LYS A 309 -2.20 -10.53 7.22
CA LYS A 309 -1.87 -11.77 6.55
C LYS A 309 -2.25 -12.95 7.44
N SER A 310 -2.77 -14.01 6.84
CA SER A 310 -2.92 -15.32 7.46
C SER A 310 -2.33 -16.35 6.49
N SER A 311 -1.42 -17.18 6.96
CA SER A 311 -0.77 -18.18 6.12
C SER A 311 -1.12 -19.56 6.65
N THR A 312 -1.65 -20.41 5.78
CA THR A 312 -1.72 -21.85 6.03
C THR A 312 -0.55 -22.55 5.33
N MET A 313 -0.49 -23.87 5.44
CA MET A 313 0.46 -24.69 4.71
C MET A 313 0.23 -24.62 3.18
N LYS A 314 -1.00 -24.38 2.71
CA LYS A 314 -1.37 -24.45 1.29
C LYS A 314 -1.63 -23.10 0.65
N ASP A 315 -2.05 -22.10 1.42
CA ASP A 315 -2.53 -20.84 0.91
C ASP A 315 -2.19 -19.68 1.85
N VAL A 316 -2.13 -18.49 1.28
CA VAL A 316 -1.94 -17.23 2.00
C VAL A 316 -3.14 -16.35 1.73
N THR A 317 -3.81 -15.92 2.79
CA THR A 317 -4.93 -14.99 2.71
C THR A 317 -4.54 -13.63 3.28
N TYR A 318 -5.00 -12.58 2.64
CA TYR A 318 -4.81 -11.19 3.02
C TYR A 318 -6.17 -10.57 3.29
N GLN A 319 -6.38 -10.15 4.53
CA GLN A 319 -7.54 -9.35 4.92
C GLN A 319 -7.14 -7.88 4.83
N VAL A 320 -7.75 -7.15 3.92
CA VAL A 320 -7.42 -5.76 3.62
C VAL A 320 -8.55 -4.85 4.07
N VAL A 321 -8.22 -3.84 4.86
CA VAL A 321 -9.15 -2.78 5.27
C VAL A 321 -8.67 -1.47 4.67
N THR A 322 -9.53 -0.84 3.86
CA THR A 322 -9.25 0.47 3.27
C THR A 322 -9.47 1.58 4.29
N ARG A 323 -9.00 2.80 4.00
CA ARG A 323 -9.29 3.97 4.84
C ARG A 323 -10.79 4.20 5.04
N GLN A 324 -11.60 3.89 4.03
CA GLN A 324 -13.06 3.99 4.08
C GLN A 324 -13.73 2.83 4.83
N LYS A 325 -12.96 1.96 5.50
CA LYS A 325 -13.42 0.73 6.18
C LYS A 325 -14.08 -0.30 5.25
N GLN A 326 -13.86 -0.20 3.94
CA GLN A 326 -14.21 -1.29 3.03
C GLN A 326 -13.29 -2.47 3.28
N ARG A 327 -13.83 -3.68 3.18
CA ARG A 327 -13.09 -4.93 3.36
C ARG A 327 -12.85 -5.56 1.99
N LEU A 328 -11.61 -5.92 1.71
CA LEU A 328 -11.22 -6.73 0.57
C LEU A 328 -10.48 -7.95 1.09
N MET A 329 -10.54 -9.04 0.36
CA MET A 329 -9.82 -10.27 0.67
C MET A 329 -8.95 -10.64 -0.52
N ALA A 330 -7.69 -11.02 -0.30
CA ALA A 330 -6.86 -11.58 -1.37
C ALA A 330 -6.38 -12.98 -0.99
N GLU A 331 -6.34 -13.90 -1.94
CA GLU A 331 -5.89 -15.27 -1.74
C GLU A 331 -4.78 -15.62 -2.72
N PHE A 332 -3.73 -16.29 -2.24
CA PHE A 332 -2.63 -16.82 -3.04
C PHE A 332 -2.36 -18.28 -2.67
N ILE A 333 -2.46 -19.17 -3.65
CA ILE A 333 -2.27 -20.61 -3.43
C ILE A 333 -0.78 -20.96 -3.60
N SER A 334 -0.23 -21.74 -2.66
CA SER A 334 1.20 -22.11 -2.59
C SER A 334 1.43 -23.56 -2.15
N GLU A 335 0.62 -24.50 -2.65
CA GLU A 335 0.63 -25.91 -2.23
C GLU A 335 1.98 -26.63 -2.35
N HIS A 336 2.85 -26.26 -3.32
CA HIS A 336 4.17 -26.87 -3.49
C HIS A 336 5.09 -26.66 -2.29
N ASP A 337 4.85 -25.62 -1.48
CA ASP A 337 5.76 -25.18 -0.42
C ASP A 337 5.85 -26.18 0.74
N VAL A 338 4.77 -26.90 1.06
CA VAL A 338 4.77 -27.95 2.10
C VAL A 338 5.70 -29.09 1.73
N TYR A 339 5.63 -29.52 0.46
CA TYR A 339 6.40 -30.66 -0.03
C TYR A 339 7.89 -30.33 -0.11
N ILE A 340 8.24 -29.15 -0.64
CA ILE A 340 9.64 -28.71 -0.74
C ILE A 340 10.22 -28.49 0.66
N ALA A 341 9.52 -27.75 1.52
CA ALA A 341 10.01 -27.50 2.88
C ALA A 341 10.10 -28.79 3.70
N GLY A 342 9.07 -29.64 3.66
CA GLY A 342 9.05 -30.92 4.36
C GLY A 342 10.20 -31.83 3.92
N ALA A 343 10.51 -31.89 2.62
CA ALA A 343 11.64 -32.66 2.12
C ALA A 343 13.00 -32.12 2.60
N VAL A 344 13.24 -30.82 2.47
CA VAL A 344 14.52 -30.20 2.84
C VAL A 344 14.74 -30.25 4.36
N TYR A 345 13.77 -29.81 5.15
CA TYR A 345 13.90 -29.80 6.61
C TYR A 345 13.83 -31.21 7.20
N GLY A 346 13.03 -32.10 6.63
CA GLY A 346 12.99 -33.51 7.02
C GLY A 346 14.34 -34.18 6.82
N CYS A 347 14.98 -33.95 5.67
CA CYS A 347 16.32 -34.46 5.38
C CYS A 347 17.36 -33.91 6.37
N ALA A 348 17.37 -32.58 6.58
CA ALA A 348 18.30 -31.96 7.52
C ALA A 348 18.13 -32.50 8.95
N LEU A 349 16.88 -32.57 9.44
CA LEU A 349 16.57 -33.06 10.78
C LEU A 349 16.92 -34.55 10.95
N PHE A 350 16.69 -35.36 9.90
CA PHE A 350 17.14 -36.75 9.88
C PHE A 350 18.66 -36.86 10.11
N HIS A 351 19.46 -36.06 9.42
CA HIS A 351 20.92 -36.07 9.61
C HIS A 351 21.36 -35.57 10.98
N VAL A 352 20.68 -34.56 11.54
CA VAL A 352 20.93 -34.09 12.91
C VAL A 352 20.66 -35.21 13.92
N VAL A 353 19.50 -35.85 13.83
CA VAL A 353 19.12 -36.97 14.73
C VAL A 353 20.10 -38.14 14.58
N TRP A 354 20.48 -38.50 13.35
CA TRP A 354 21.45 -39.57 13.12
C TRP A 354 22.82 -39.24 13.74
N SER A 355 23.27 -37.99 13.62
CA SER A 355 24.53 -37.54 14.20
C SER A 355 24.49 -37.53 15.74
N LEU A 356 23.36 -37.13 16.33
CA LEU A 356 23.13 -37.21 17.77
C LEU A 356 23.15 -38.66 18.26
N LEU A 357 22.42 -39.57 17.60
CA LEU A 357 22.43 -40.99 17.97
C LEU A 357 23.82 -41.60 17.88
N ALA A 358 24.60 -41.23 16.86
CA ALA A 358 25.99 -41.67 16.74
C ALA A 358 26.88 -41.18 17.87
N SER A 359 26.67 -39.96 18.37
CA SER A 359 27.44 -39.43 19.50
C SER A 359 27.18 -40.18 20.82
N VAL A 360 26.01 -40.80 20.97
CA VAL A 360 25.64 -41.63 22.14
C VAL A 360 25.97 -43.12 21.91
N GLY A 361 26.64 -43.47 20.81
CA GLY A 361 27.00 -44.85 20.47
C GLY A 361 25.88 -45.66 19.79
N TYR A 362 24.72 -45.07 19.53
CA TYR A 362 23.57 -45.70 18.85
C TYR A 362 23.48 -45.37 17.35
N GLY A 363 24.57 -44.89 16.73
CA GLY A 363 24.57 -44.48 15.32
C GLY A 363 24.22 -45.60 14.35
N ALA A 364 24.59 -46.84 14.69
CA ALA A 364 24.27 -48.04 13.91
C ALA A 364 22.77 -48.39 13.95
N ALA A 365 22.01 -47.89 14.93
CA ALA A 365 20.58 -48.15 15.03
C ALA A 365 19.81 -47.60 13.82
N VAL A 366 20.20 -46.43 13.30
CA VAL A 366 19.57 -45.81 12.13
C VAL A 366 19.83 -46.64 10.87
N THR A 367 21.09 -47.04 10.64
CA THR A 367 21.44 -47.89 9.50
C THR A 367 20.79 -49.26 9.61
N ASN A 368 20.74 -49.85 10.81
CA ASN A 368 20.11 -51.15 11.03
C ASN A 368 18.59 -51.08 10.80
N ALA A 369 17.93 -50.01 11.25
CA ALA A 369 16.51 -49.78 11.00
C ALA A 369 16.21 -49.65 9.50
N LEU A 370 17.06 -48.95 8.74
CA LEU A 370 16.91 -48.86 7.28
C LEU A 370 17.16 -50.22 6.59
N LEU A 371 18.14 -50.98 7.06
CA LEU A 371 18.44 -52.33 6.55
C LEU A 371 17.34 -53.36 6.84
N MET A 372 16.48 -53.14 7.85
CA MET A 372 15.33 -53.99 8.14
C MET A 372 14.23 -53.90 7.07
N VAL A 373 14.23 -52.88 6.22
CA VAL A 373 13.25 -52.74 5.15
C VAL A 373 13.51 -53.80 4.07
N PRO A 374 12.54 -54.70 3.79
CA PRO A 374 12.74 -55.75 2.78
C PRO A 374 12.94 -55.16 1.39
N LEU A 375 13.80 -55.80 0.58
CA LEU A 375 14.13 -55.49 -0.82
C LEU A 375 14.86 -54.14 -1.04
N LEU A 376 14.46 -53.06 -0.38
CA LEU A 376 15.04 -51.71 -0.54
C LEU A 376 15.99 -51.28 0.58
N GLY A 377 16.09 -52.03 1.68
CA GLY A 377 16.81 -51.58 2.87
C GLY A 377 18.27 -51.22 2.64
N ARG A 378 19.00 -51.97 1.80
CA ARG A 378 20.41 -51.64 1.47
C ARG A 378 20.55 -50.36 0.66
N ALA A 379 19.61 -50.11 -0.26
CA ALA A 379 19.59 -48.89 -1.05
C ALA A 379 19.24 -47.68 -0.17
N LEU A 380 18.25 -47.81 0.71
CA LEU A 380 17.86 -46.77 1.66
C LEU A 380 18.93 -46.50 2.71
N ALA A 381 19.64 -47.53 3.19
CA ALA A 381 20.76 -47.34 4.10
C ALA A 381 21.96 -46.65 3.42
N SER A 382 22.13 -46.84 2.11
CA SER A 382 23.18 -46.21 1.31
C SER A 382 22.84 -44.78 0.88
N LEU A 383 21.56 -44.48 0.71
CA LEU A 383 21.04 -43.17 0.29
C LEU A 383 19.72 -42.88 1.02
N PRO A 384 19.76 -42.61 2.35
CA PRO A 384 18.55 -42.32 3.12
C PRO A 384 17.82 -41.07 2.63
N GLU A 385 18.54 -40.17 1.95
CA GLU A 385 18.00 -38.96 1.35
C GLU A 385 16.96 -39.25 0.24
N ALA A 386 16.98 -40.46 -0.34
CA ALA A 386 16.04 -40.87 -1.38
C ALA A 386 14.56 -40.80 -0.93
N VAL A 387 14.30 -41.03 0.36
CA VAL A 387 12.94 -40.91 0.93
C VAL A 387 12.43 -39.47 0.86
N PHE A 388 13.33 -38.50 1.00
CA PHE A 388 13.01 -37.07 0.92
C PHE A 388 13.01 -36.55 -0.53
N ALA A 389 13.68 -37.26 -1.45
CA ALA A 389 13.67 -36.91 -2.87
C ALA A 389 12.26 -37.02 -3.49
N VAL A 390 11.45 -38.00 -3.06
CA VAL A 390 10.08 -38.18 -3.57
C VAL A 390 9.19 -36.94 -3.30
N PRO A 391 8.97 -36.48 -2.05
CA PRO A 391 8.19 -35.28 -1.80
C PRO A 391 8.85 -34.03 -2.43
N LEU A 392 10.18 -33.96 -2.52
CA LEU A 392 10.86 -32.85 -3.22
C LEU A 392 10.47 -32.81 -4.71
N LEU A 393 10.50 -33.95 -5.41
CA LEU A 393 10.12 -34.06 -6.81
C LEU A 393 8.64 -33.77 -7.04
N VAL A 394 7.76 -34.22 -6.13
CA VAL A 394 6.33 -33.87 -6.15
C VAL A 394 6.15 -32.36 -5.99
N GLY A 395 6.82 -31.75 -5.02
CA GLY A 395 6.78 -30.31 -4.79
C GLY A 395 7.29 -29.51 -6.00
N LEU A 396 8.41 -29.92 -6.59
CA LEU A 396 8.95 -29.31 -7.81
C LEU A 396 7.99 -29.47 -9.00
N SER A 397 7.40 -30.66 -9.18
CA SER A 397 6.41 -30.90 -10.22
C SER A 397 5.22 -29.96 -10.08
N ILE A 398 4.65 -29.82 -8.88
CA ILE A 398 3.56 -28.89 -8.60
C ILE A 398 4.02 -27.44 -8.88
N TYR A 399 5.23 -27.07 -8.44
CA TYR A 399 5.78 -25.73 -8.65
C TYR A 399 5.89 -25.34 -10.14
N PHE A 400 6.27 -26.28 -11.01
CA PHE A 400 6.43 -26.02 -12.45
C PHE A 400 5.13 -26.19 -13.25
N THR A 401 4.21 -27.05 -12.80
CA THR A 401 2.98 -27.37 -13.57
C THR A 401 1.78 -26.53 -13.14
N LYS A 402 1.65 -26.19 -11.85
CA LYS A 402 0.50 -25.46 -11.32
C LYS A 402 0.78 -23.95 -11.34
N LYS A 403 -0.04 -23.22 -12.11
CA LYS A 403 -0.06 -21.76 -12.07
C LYS A 403 -0.77 -21.32 -10.79
N ASN A 404 -0.10 -20.51 -9.99
CA ASN A 404 -0.62 -19.98 -8.72
C ASN A 404 -1.07 -18.53 -8.92
N PRO A 405 -2.38 -18.28 -9.16
CA PRO A 405 -2.90 -16.93 -9.27
C PRO A 405 -3.04 -16.28 -7.88
N LEU A 406 -2.95 -14.96 -7.84
CA LEU A 406 -3.51 -14.16 -6.73
C LEU A 406 -4.90 -13.70 -7.13
N GLN A 407 -5.89 -13.97 -6.30
CA GLN A 407 -7.27 -13.53 -6.52
C GLN A 407 -7.64 -12.48 -5.47
N LEU A 408 -8.20 -11.35 -5.90
CA LEU A 408 -8.67 -10.27 -5.04
C LEU A 408 -10.20 -10.22 -5.11
N PHE A 409 -10.84 -10.32 -3.95
CA PHE A 409 -12.27 -10.33 -3.74
C PHE A 409 -12.74 -9.11 -2.97
N ASP A 410 -13.96 -8.67 -3.25
CA ASP A 410 -14.66 -7.65 -2.47
C ASP A 410 -15.29 -8.23 -1.19
N ALA A 411 -16.02 -7.38 -0.45
CA ALA A 411 -16.72 -7.79 0.76
C ALA A 411 -17.87 -8.80 0.52
N GLN A 412 -18.34 -8.93 -0.72
CA GLN A 412 -19.37 -9.89 -1.14
C GLN A 412 -18.75 -11.18 -1.71
N ASN A 413 -17.43 -11.33 -1.63
CA ASN A 413 -16.68 -12.44 -2.21
C ASN A 413 -16.77 -12.50 -3.75
N THR A 414 -17.03 -11.36 -4.40
CA THR A 414 -16.99 -11.21 -5.86
C THR A 414 -15.55 -10.98 -6.29
N LEU A 415 -15.09 -11.69 -7.32
CA LEU A 415 -13.75 -11.50 -7.88
C LEU A 415 -13.64 -10.12 -8.52
N VAL A 416 -12.72 -9.30 -8.01
CA VAL A 416 -12.41 -7.96 -8.51
C VAL A 416 -11.24 -8.01 -9.48
N LEU A 417 -10.15 -8.69 -9.10
CA LEU A 417 -8.94 -8.82 -9.90
C LEU A 417 -8.33 -10.20 -9.74
N GLU A 418 -7.68 -10.69 -10.80
CA GLU A 418 -6.86 -11.89 -10.78
C GLU A 418 -5.49 -11.60 -11.37
N VAL A 419 -4.42 -12.03 -10.70
CA VAL A 419 -3.04 -11.91 -11.18
C VAL A 419 -2.47 -13.30 -11.47
N ARG A 420 -2.21 -13.61 -12.74
CA ARG A 420 -1.73 -14.94 -13.18
C ARG A 420 -0.26 -14.95 -13.58
N PRO A 421 0.51 -16.01 -13.25
CA PRO A 421 1.86 -16.22 -13.77
C PRO A 421 1.78 -16.71 -15.23
N GLU A 422 1.79 -15.80 -16.20
CA GLU A 422 1.75 -16.12 -17.64
C GLU A 422 3.00 -15.61 -18.37
N ILE A 423 2.84 -14.89 -19.50
CA ILE A 423 3.93 -14.42 -20.38
C ILE A 423 4.86 -13.42 -19.66
N SER A 424 4.33 -12.71 -18.67
CA SER A 424 5.05 -11.73 -17.86
C SER A 424 5.26 -12.26 -16.42
N TYR A 425 5.89 -11.44 -15.57
CA TYR A 425 5.98 -11.77 -14.15
C TYR A 425 4.57 -11.89 -13.55
N GLY A 426 3.58 -11.11 -13.99
CA GLY A 426 2.19 -11.36 -13.61
C GLY A 426 1.24 -10.64 -14.56
N LEU A 427 0.25 -11.33 -15.09
CA LEU A 427 -0.79 -10.72 -15.91
C LEU A 427 -2.01 -10.41 -15.02
N ILE A 428 -2.41 -9.14 -14.98
CA ILE A 428 -3.53 -8.66 -14.15
C ILE A 428 -4.77 -8.56 -15.02
N ARG A 429 -5.82 -9.27 -14.61
CA ARG A 429 -7.13 -9.30 -15.27
C ARG A 429 -8.22 -8.85 -14.32
N ASP A 430 -9.29 -8.30 -14.86
CA ASP A 430 -10.49 -7.96 -14.10
C ASP A 430 -11.32 -9.22 -13.76
N GLY A 431 -12.39 -9.05 -12.99
CA GLY A 431 -13.35 -10.11 -12.68
C GLY A 431 -14.03 -10.74 -13.92
N ASN A 432 -13.99 -10.07 -15.08
CA ASN A 432 -14.50 -10.58 -16.36
C ASN A 432 -13.41 -11.28 -17.20
N GLY A 433 -12.17 -11.34 -16.71
CA GLY A 433 -11.03 -11.94 -17.40
C GLY A 433 -10.37 -11.06 -18.46
N LYS A 434 -10.76 -9.78 -18.58
CA LYS A 434 -10.12 -8.81 -19.47
C LYS A 434 -8.77 -8.39 -18.90
N GLU A 435 -7.74 -8.36 -19.74
CA GLU A 435 -6.42 -7.82 -19.37
C GLU A 435 -6.52 -6.32 -19.06
N ILE A 436 -5.99 -5.94 -17.90
CA ILE A 436 -5.89 -4.54 -17.49
C ILE A 436 -4.43 -4.09 -17.45
N ALA A 437 -3.53 -4.95 -16.99
CA ALA A 437 -2.13 -4.58 -16.84
C ALA A 437 -1.25 -5.81 -16.72
N ARG A 438 0.06 -5.59 -16.74
CA ARG A 438 1.07 -6.61 -16.52
C ARG A 438 2.19 -6.12 -15.62
N LEU A 439 2.69 -7.03 -14.79
CA LEU A 439 3.91 -6.86 -14.03
C LEU A 439 5.08 -7.46 -14.80
N VAL A 440 6.12 -6.67 -15.00
CA VAL A 440 7.36 -7.10 -15.65
C VAL A 440 8.48 -7.05 -14.63
N ALA A 441 9.06 -8.21 -14.32
CA ALA A 441 10.24 -8.27 -13.47
C ALA A 441 11.47 -7.79 -14.25
N LYS A 442 12.23 -6.89 -13.64
CA LYS A 442 13.48 -6.37 -14.16
C LYS A 442 14.55 -6.32 -13.06
N GLY A 443 15.77 -6.08 -13.50
CA GLY A 443 16.93 -5.92 -12.62
C GLY A 443 17.73 -7.20 -12.44
N SER A 444 18.55 -7.23 -11.39
CA SER A 444 19.46 -8.32 -11.07
C SER A 444 19.03 -9.04 -9.79
N PHE A 445 19.69 -10.16 -9.46
CA PHE A 445 19.40 -10.92 -8.23
C PHE A 445 19.42 -10.06 -6.95
N LEU A 446 20.33 -9.07 -6.87
CA LEU A 446 20.44 -8.16 -5.73
C LEU A 446 19.69 -6.83 -5.90
N TYR A 447 19.23 -6.49 -7.09
CA TYR A 447 18.52 -5.23 -7.35
C TYR A 447 17.30 -5.54 -8.19
N ARG A 448 16.26 -6.03 -7.51
CA ARG A 448 15.03 -6.52 -8.11
C ARG A 448 13.99 -5.42 -8.09
N TYR A 449 13.29 -5.27 -9.20
CA TYR A 449 12.15 -4.39 -9.27
C TYR A 449 11.13 -4.90 -10.28
N TRP A 450 9.89 -4.48 -10.10
CA TRP A 450 8.77 -4.90 -10.92
C TRP A 450 8.08 -3.67 -11.45
N GLU A 451 8.02 -3.55 -12.76
CA GLU A 451 7.29 -2.47 -13.43
C GLU A 451 5.85 -2.89 -13.66
N PHE A 452 4.93 -2.04 -13.22
CA PHE A 452 3.52 -2.10 -13.60
C PHE A 452 3.37 -1.39 -14.95
N VAL A 453 2.96 -2.16 -15.95
CA VAL A 453 2.78 -1.72 -17.32
C VAL A 453 1.31 -1.85 -17.70
N ASP A 454 0.71 -0.75 -18.15
CA ASP A 454 -0.69 -0.71 -18.57
C ASP A 454 -0.90 -1.39 -19.94
N THR A 455 -2.13 -1.52 -20.41
CA THR A 455 -2.47 -2.09 -21.73
C THR A 455 -1.78 -1.37 -22.89
N ASP A 456 -1.49 -0.07 -22.72
CA ASP A 456 -0.80 0.75 -23.72
C ASP A 456 0.73 0.59 -23.70
N ASN A 457 1.24 -0.40 -22.95
CA ASN A 457 2.67 -0.64 -22.73
C ASN A 457 3.41 0.50 -22.00
N LEU A 458 2.68 1.42 -21.36
CA LEU A 458 3.27 2.50 -20.56
C LEU A 458 3.55 2.04 -19.14
N VAL A 459 4.76 2.37 -18.64
CA VAL A 459 5.13 2.11 -17.24
C VAL A 459 4.45 3.14 -16.35
N VAL A 460 3.52 2.68 -15.52
CA VAL A 460 2.78 3.55 -14.60
C VAL A 460 3.58 3.75 -13.31
N PHE A 461 4.08 2.66 -12.74
CA PHE A 461 4.90 2.68 -11.53
C PHE A 461 5.82 1.45 -11.44
N ALA A 462 6.80 1.51 -10.55
CA ALA A 462 7.68 0.40 -10.24
C ALA A 462 7.67 0.08 -8.74
N ILE A 463 7.64 -1.20 -8.40
CA ILE A 463 7.84 -1.72 -7.04
C ILE A 463 9.32 -2.10 -6.93
N ARG A 464 10.03 -1.59 -5.93
CA ARG A 464 11.48 -1.83 -5.73
C ARG A 464 11.75 -2.33 -4.32
N ASP A 465 12.75 -3.20 -4.19
CA ASP A 465 13.29 -3.56 -2.88
C ASP A 465 14.04 -2.36 -2.27
N ASP A 466 13.55 -1.88 -1.13
CA ASP A 466 14.09 -0.75 -0.39
C ASP A 466 15.37 -1.15 0.39
N PHE A 467 15.45 -2.42 0.79
CA PHE A 467 16.61 -3.01 1.45
C PHE A 467 17.00 -4.34 0.77
N PRO A 468 17.72 -4.30 -0.36
CA PRO A 468 17.95 -5.50 -1.16
C PRO A 468 18.85 -6.55 -0.48
N LYS A 469 19.76 -6.11 0.39
CA LYS A 469 20.56 -7.04 1.22
C LYS A 469 19.68 -7.89 2.15
N GLY A 470 18.55 -7.35 2.59
CA GLY A 470 17.59 -8.06 3.42
C GLY A 470 17.04 -9.32 2.75
N TYR A 471 16.84 -9.28 1.44
CA TYR A 471 16.41 -10.46 0.68
C TYR A 471 17.42 -11.61 0.78
N LEU A 472 18.71 -11.33 0.59
CA LEU A 472 19.77 -12.32 0.69
C LEU A 472 19.85 -12.89 2.11
N LEU A 473 19.85 -12.02 3.11
CA LEU A 473 19.87 -12.43 4.52
C LEU A 473 18.67 -13.31 4.85
N ARG A 474 17.49 -12.98 4.31
CA ARG A 474 16.27 -13.78 4.49
C ARG A 474 16.38 -15.17 3.87
N LYS A 475 17.08 -15.31 2.74
CA LYS A 475 17.30 -16.62 2.09
C LYS A 475 18.24 -17.52 2.91
N LEU A 476 19.16 -16.92 3.67
CA LEU A 476 20.14 -17.65 4.49
C LEU A 476 19.61 -17.96 5.90
N PHE A 477 18.93 -17.00 6.52
CA PHE A 477 18.54 -17.05 7.93
C PHE A 477 17.04 -17.11 8.17
N GLY A 478 16.21 -17.21 7.12
CA GLY A 478 14.75 -17.22 7.26
C GLY A 478 14.17 -15.83 7.56
N SER A 479 12.95 -15.76 8.09
CA SER A 479 12.27 -14.48 8.35
C SER A 479 12.68 -13.84 9.69
N LEU A 480 13.29 -14.59 10.61
CA LEU A 480 13.68 -14.19 11.96
C LEU A 480 12.54 -13.49 12.72
N GLY A 481 11.34 -14.09 12.73
CA GLY A 481 10.16 -13.52 13.36
C GLY A 481 9.65 -12.24 12.68
N GLY A 482 9.93 -12.09 11.39
CA GLY A 482 9.51 -10.94 10.58
C GLY A 482 10.56 -9.83 10.47
N ALA A 483 11.69 -9.92 11.17
CA ALA A 483 12.74 -8.90 11.13
C ALA A 483 13.39 -8.76 9.74
N LEU A 484 13.51 -9.86 8.99
CA LEU A 484 14.08 -9.88 7.64
C LEU A 484 13.03 -9.78 6.52
N ARG A 485 11.83 -9.28 6.83
CA ARG A 485 10.79 -9.05 5.81
C ARG A 485 11.28 -8.06 4.76
N SER A 486 10.91 -8.31 3.51
CA SER A 486 11.25 -7.40 2.42
C SER A 486 10.49 -6.10 2.59
N ARG A 487 11.20 -5.00 2.40
CA ARG A 487 10.62 -3.65 2.39
C ARG A 487 10.49 -3.25 0.94
N TYR A 488 9.28 -2.84 0.56
CA TYR A 488 8.99 -2.45 -0.81
C TYR A 488 8.68 -0.97 -0.87
N GLY A 489 9.34 -0.27 -1.78
CA GLY A 489 9.00 1.10 -2.18
C GLY A 489 8.23 1.08 -3.50
N ILE A 490 7.26 1.98 -3.63
CA ILE A 490 6.52 2.22 -4.87
C ILE A 490 7.05 3.53 -5.47
N PHE A 491 7.44 3.50 -6.74
CA PHE A 491 8.10 4.61 -7.42
C PHE A 491 7.38 4.98 -8.71
N ALA A 492 7.23 6.28 -8.97
CA ALA A 492 6.77 6.85 -10.22
C ALA A 492 7.89 7.73 -10.80
N GLN A 493 8.41 7.40 -11.98
CA GLN A 493 9.52 8.15 -12.60
C GLN A 493 10.70 8.40 -11.63
N ASP A 494 11.14 7.34 -10.94
CA ASP A 494 12.19 7.37 -9.90
C ASP A 494 11.89 8.17 -8.63
N ARG A 495 10.76 8.88 -8.55
CA ARG A 495 10.28 9.50 -7.32
C ARG A 495 9.50 8.49 -6.50
N ARG A 496 9.75 8.44 -5.19
CA ARG A 496 9.01 7.57 -4.28
C ARG A 496 7.56 8.07 -4.18
N ALA A 497 6.64 7.25 -4.66
CA ALA A 497 5.20 7.48 -4.65
C ALA A 497 4.50 6.80 -3.47
N GLY A 498 5.13 5.79 -2.86
CA GLY A 498 4.57 5.05 -1.74
C GLY A 498 5.54 4.02 -1.19
N PHE A 499 5.11 3.24 -0.21
CA PHE A 499 5.90 2.17 0.39
C PHE A 499 5.04 1.21 1.22
N VAL A 500 5.61 0.04 1.51
CA VAL A 500 5.04 -0.95 2.43
C VAL A 500 5.60 -0.72 3.83
N PHE A 501 4.75 -0.26 4.74
CA PHE A 501 5.05 -0.10 6.15
C PHE A 501 4.84 -1.42 6.88
N LEU A 502 5.90 -1.98 7.45
CA LEU A 502 5.81 -3.18 8.28
C LEU A 502 5.45 -2.81 9.71
N ASP A 503 4.45 -3.49 10.29
CA ASP A 503 4.04 -3.27 11.67
C ASP A 503 5.11 -3.82 12.64
N PRO A 504 5.72 -2.99 13.52
CA PRO A 504 6.72 -3.48 14.45
C PRO A 504 6.15 -4.44 15.52
N SER A 505 4.83 -4.40 15.74
CA SER A 505 4.16 -5.22 16.76
C SER A 505 3.67 -6.57 16.23
N SER A 506 3.66 -6.78 14.91
CA SER A 506 3.11 -8.00 14.31
C SER A 506 3.80 -8.37 13.00
N ALA A 507 4.31 -9.60 12.92
CA ALA A 507 4.95 -10.14 11.72
C ALA A 507 3.97 -10.31 10.54
N ASP A 508 2.67 -10.41 10.82
CA ASP A 508 1.63 -10.66 9.83
C ASP A 508 0.86 -9.41 9.40
N ARG A 509 1.10 -8.27 10.05
CA ARG A 509 0.46 -7.01 9.70
C ARG A 509 1.42 -6.09 8.96
N PHE A 510 0.87 -5.37 8.00
CA PHE A 510 1.57 -4.31 7.30
C PHE A 510 0.57 -3.37 6.66
N GLN A 511 1.06 -2.23 6.19
CA GLN A 511 0.23 -1.22 5.55
C GLN A 511 0.87 -0.81 4.24
N ILE A 512 0.05 -0.59 3.21
CA ILE A 512 0.53 0.05 1.98
C ILE A 512 0.16 1.52 2.08
N HIS A 513 1.18 2.37 2.07
CA HIS A 513 1.06 3.82 2.08
C HIS A 513 1.38 4.37 0.70
N MET A 514 0.60 5.35 0.27
CA MET A 514 0.88 6.15 -0.92
C MET A 514 0.93 7.62 -0.51
N ASP A 515 1.87 8.34 -1.10
CA ASP A 515 1.89 9.80 -1.05
C ASP A 515 0.65 10.34 -1.75
N PHE A 516 0.04 11.34 -1.14
CA PHE A 516 -1.15 12.01 -1.63
C PHE A 516 -1.00 12.51 -3.08
N ALA A 517 0.18 13.04 -3.43
CA ALA A 517 0.45 13.54 -4.78
C ALA A 517 0.37 12.45 -5.87
N PHE A 518 0.56 11.19 -5.47
CA PHE A 518 0.56 10.02 -6.35
C PHE A 518 -0.64 9.10 -6.10
N ALA A 519 -1.67 9.56 -5.38
CA ALA A 519 -2.87 8.78 -5.10
C ALA A 519 -3.60 8.31 -6.37
N ARG A 520 -3.49 9.10 -7.45
CA ARG A 520 -4.12 8.85 -8.76
C ARG A 520 -3.16 8.21 -9.77
N LEU A 521 -2.02 7.69 -9.31
CA LEU A 521 -1.03 7.06 -10.17
C LEU A 521 -1.62 5.88 -10.94
N GLY A 522 -2.52 5.12 -10.32
CA GLY A 522 -3.32 4.08 -10.95
C GLY A 522 -4.51 3.72 -10.08
N HIS A 523 -5.37 2.82 -10.57
CA HIS A 523 -6.52 2.37 -9.77
C HIS A 523 -6.01 1.70 -8.46
N PRO A 524 -6.53 2.06 -7.27
CA PRO A 524 -6.00 1.58 -5.99
C PRO A 524 -5.98 0.05 -5.86
N ALA A 525 -6.98 -0.63 -6.43
CA ALA A 525 -7.03 -2.09 -6.45
C ALA A 525 -5.89 -2.72 -7.29
N HIS A 526 -5.45 -2.05 -8.37
CA HIS A 526 -4.33 -2.53 -9.19
C HIS A 526 -3.01 -2.42 -8.42
N ILE A 527 -2.80 -1.31 -7.72
CA ILE A 527 -1.62 -1.11 -6.86
C ILE A 527 -1.60 -2.17 -5.74
N LEU A 528 -2.74 -2.37 -5.08
CA LEU A 528 -2.89 -3.40 -4.04
C LEU A 528 -2.57 -4.80 -4.58
N ALA A 529 -3.22 -5.21 -5.67
CA ALA A 529 -3.02 -6.52 -6.28
C ALA A 529 -1.57 -6.73 -6.71
N ALA A 530 -0.94 -5.71 -7.31
CA ALA A 530 0.45 -5.77 -7.74
C ALA A 530 1.41 -5.99 -6.57
N VAL A 531 1.25 -5.19 -5.49
CA VAL A 531 2.09 -5.29 -4.30
C VAL A 531 1.89 -6.63 -3.59
N LEU A 532 0.63 -7.05 -3.38
CA LEU A 532 0.33 -8.35 -2.76
C LEU A 532 0.86 -9.52 -3.59
N TYR A 533 0.78 -9.42 -4.92
CA TYR A 533 1.30 -10.46 -5.81
C TYR A 533 2.83 -10.57 -5.69
N VAL A 534 3.55 -9.44 -5.71
CA VAL A 534 5.01 -9.41 -5.51
C VAL A 534 5.37 -9.99 -4.13
N ILE A 535 4.71 -9.58 -3.05
CA ILE A 535 4.95 -10.09 -1.69
C ILE A 535 4.74 -11.62 -1.63
N SER A 536 3.66 -12.10 -2.24
CA SER A 536 3.29 -13.53 -2.23
C SER A 536 4.24 -14.37 -3.08
N ARG A 537 4.53 -13.92 -4.30
CA ARG A 537 5.36 -14.64 -5.26
C ARG A 537 6.84 -14.62 -4.90
N GLU A 538 7.34 -13.51 -4.35
CA GLU A 538 8.70 -13.45 -3.79
C GLU A 538 8.84 -14.20 -2.48
N LYS A 539 7.74 -14.81 -2.01
CA LYS A 539 7.65 -15.58 -0.79
C LYS A 539 8.31 -14.80 0.33
N ASP A 540 7.69 -13.70 0.73
CA ASP A 540 7.99 -12.99 1.98
C ASP A 540 7.22 -13.72 3.09
N PRO A 541 7.63 -14.93 3.50
CA PRO A 541 6.73 -15.89 4.09
C PRO A 541 6.54 -15.54 5.56
N GLY A 542 5.31 -15.75 6.03
CA GLY A 542 5.11 -16.16 7.42
C GLY A 542 5.24 -17.68 7.40
N TYR A 543 6.45 -18.20 7.25
CA TYR A 543 6.68 -19.61 7.52
C TYR A 543 6.62 -19.77 9.04
N PRO A 544 6.05 -20.86 9.59
CA PRO A 544 6.60 -21.41 10.80
C PRO A 544 7.97 -21.99 10.40
N SER A 545 8.98 -21.13 10.21
CA SER A 545 10.32 -21.62 10.39
C SER A 545 10.50 -21.66 11.90
N PRO A 546 10.82 -22.81 12.50
CA PRO A 546 11.36 -22.83 13.85
C PRO A 546 12.73 -22.11 13.94
N PHE A 547 13.16 -21.45 12.85
CA PHE A 547 14.45 -20.78 12.62
C PHE A 547 14.29 -19.53 11.76
#